data_AF-A0A7C5J277-F1
#
_entry.id   AF-A0A7C5J277-F1
#
_cell.length_a   1.000
_cell.length_b   1.000
_cell.length_c   1.000
_cell.angle_alpha   90.00
_cell.angle_beta   90.00
_cell.angle_gamma   90.00
#
_symmetry.space_group_name_H-M   'P 1'
#
loop_
_entity.id
_entity.type
_entity.pdbx_description
1 polymer ?
#
loop_
_entity_poly.entity_id
_entity_poly.type
_entity_poly.pdbx_seq_one_letter_code
_entity_poly.pdbx_strand_id
1 'polypeptide(L)'
;MADSYGLYLSDAGITDRATVLIDAGGVIRHISSVTPAGKRDMDELLKLCQEHDAAYTGPKEPVAKPQGLDGKATLYVKEPCTFSRWALYARTNLELGDDVVEVKNVTTDPKAAAELEKRGGKNQAPALAMGEELLYESKDIIDFLVARACF
;
A
#
# COMPACT_ATOMS: atom_id res chain seq x y z
N MET A 1 11.80 13.82 -20.60
CA MET A 1 11.42 13.05 -19.39
C MET A 1 11.48 13.92 -18.14
N ALA A 2 12.53 14.72 -17.89
CA ALA A 2 12.53 15.69 -16.78
C ALA A 2 11.53 16.85 -17.00
N ASP A 3 11.45 17.40 -18.21
CA ASP A 3 10.52 18.51 -18.53
C ASP A 3 9.05 18.12 -18.34
N SER A 4 8.69 16.86 -18.65
CA SER A 4 7.32 16.35 -18.51
C SER A 4 6.86 16.26 -17.05
N TYR A 5 7.77 16.34 -16.08
CA TYR A 5 7.46 16.38 -14.65
C TYR A 5 7.73 17.75 -14.01
N GLY A 6 8.14 18.77 -14.80
CA GLY A 6 8.38 20.13 -14.30
C GLY A 6 9.54 20.24 -13.29
N LEU A 7 10.57 19.41 -13.43
CA LEU A 7 11.70 19.39 -12.48
C LEU A 7 12.57 20.66 -12.61
N TYR A 8 12.95 21.24 -11.47
CA TYR A 8 13.63 22.55 -11.33
C TYR A 8 14.99 22.70 -12.06
N LEU A 9 15.54 21.64 -12.66
CA LEU A 9 16.82 21.66 -13.39
C LEU A 9 16.76 20.89 -14.72
N SER A 10 15.55 20.76 -15.30
CA SER A 10 15.38 20.01 -16.55
C SER A 10 16.18 20.61 -17.72
N ASP A 11 16.28 21.95 -17.78
CA ASP A 11 17.10 22.69 -18.76
C ASP A 11 18.61 22.42 -18.62
N ALA A 12 19.08 22.01 -17.44
CA ALA A 12 20.47 21.65 -17.21
C ALA A 12 20.77 20.19 -17.62
N GLY A 13 19.78 19.43 -18.08
CA GLY A 13 19.91 18.02 -18.47
C GLY A 13 20.15 17.07 -17.30
N ILE A 14 20.06 17.54 -16.06
CA ILE A 14 20.30 16.74 -14.86
C ILE A 14 19.09 15.85 -14.63
N THR A 15 19.30 14.55 -14.78
CA THR A 15 18.28 13.49 -14.61
C THR A 15 18.69 12.49 -13.53
N ASP A 16 19.65 12.89 -12.70
CA ASP A 16 20.18 12.10 -11.60
C ASP A 16 19.08 11.76 -10.58
N ARG A 17 19.21 10.59 -9.96
CA ARG A 17 18.33 10.17 -8.87
C ARG A 17 18.97 10.59 -7.55
N ALA A 18 18.31 11.48 -6.84
CA ALA A 18 18.72 11.90 -5.51
C ALA A 18 18.10 11.02 -4.42
N THR A 19 18.84 10.82 -3.34
CA THR A 19 18.34 10.30 -2.07
C THR A 19 18.51 11.40 -1.04
N VAL A 20 17.43 11.75 -0.36
CA VAL A 20 17.42 12.75 0.71
C VAL A 20 16.85 12.07 1.96
N LEU A 21 17.60 12.11 3.06
CA LEU A 21 17.10 11.70 4.37
C LEU A 21 16.77 12.95 5.17
N ILE A 22 15.52 13.01 5.65
CA ILE A 22 15.00 14.11 6.46
C ILE A 22 14.57 13.50 7.79
N ASP A 23 15.02 14.08 8.89
CA ASP A 23 14.60 13.62 10.22
C ASP A 23 13.21 14.14 10.60
N ALA A 24 12.70 13.68 11.74
CA ALA A 24 11.40 14.11 12.27
C ALA A 24 11.33 15.61 12.63
N GLY A 25 12.47 16.30 12.73
CA GLY A 25 12.53 17.76 12.89
C GLY A 25 12.51 18.53 11.56
N GLY A 26 12.40 17.84 10.42
CA GLY A 26 12.47 18.45 9.09
C GLY A 26 13.90 18.81 8.67
N VAL A 27 14.93 18.33 9.38
CA VAL A 27 16.34 18.62 9.08
C VAL A 27 16.86 17.59 8.10
N ILE A 28 17.48 18.06 7.02
CA ILE A 28 18.17 17.20 6.07
C ILE A 28 19.42 16.61 6.74
N ARG A 29 19.48 15.29 6.84
CA ARG A 29 20.59 14.54 7.44
C ARG A 29 21.56 13.98 6.41
N HIS A 30 21.08 13.74 5.20
CA HIS A 30 21.89 13.22 4.10
C HIS A 30 21.34 13.64 2.74
N ILE A 31 22.25 13.91 1.81
CA ILE A 31 21.94 14.09 0.39
C ILE A 31 23.00 13.31 -0.39
N SER A 32 22.56 12.41 -1.26
CA SER A 32 23.40 11.84 -2.30
C SER A 32 22.66 11.81 -3.63
N SER A 33 23.39 11.81 -4.73
CA SER A 33 22.83 11.57 -6.06
C SER A 33 23.61 10.49 -6.78
N VAL A 34 22.92 9.78 -7.65
CA VAL A 34 23.53 8.86 -8.60
C VAL A 34 23.05 9.24 -10.00
N THR A 35 23.91 9.03 -10.99
CA THR A 35 23.53 9.19 -12.40
C THR A 35 22.35 8.28 -12.75
N PRO A 36 21.65 8.51 -13.88
CA PRO A 36 20.58 7.63 -14.33
C PRO A 36 20.98 6.15 -14.44
N ALA A 37 22.25 5.87 -14.76
CA ALA A 37 22.81 4.51 -14.84
C ALA A 37 23.40 4.00 -13.52
N GLY A 38 23.62 4.88 -12.53
CA GLY A 38 24.17 4.51 -11.24
C GLY A 38 23.25 3.56 -10.45
N LYS A 39 23.73 3.02 -9.33
CA LYS A 39 22.89 2.25 -8.41
C LYS A 39 23.07 2.82 -7.01
N ARG A 40 21.96 2.89 -6.28
CA ARG A 40 22.01 3.18 -4.84
C ARG A 40 22.46 1.91 -4.14
N ASP A 41 23.36 2.06 -3.19
CA ASP A 41 23.64 1.00 -2.23
C ASP A 41 22.54 1.04 -1.16
N MET A 42 21.67 0.03 -1.16
CA MET A 42 20.54 -0.02 -0.23
C MET A 42 20.98 -0.39 1.18
N ASP A 43 22.07 -1.16 1.32
CA ASP A 43 22.58 -1.57 2.62
C ASP A 43 23.26 -0.40 3.33
N GLU A 44 24.01 0.42 2.57
CA GLU A 44 24.61 1.66 3.09
C GLU A 44 23.52 2.66 3.51
N LEU A 45 22.48 2.84 2.70
CA LEU A 45 21.35 3.72 3.05
C LEU A 45 20.59 3.22 4.28
N LEU A 46 20.35 1.91 4.41
CA LEU A 46 19.71 1.34 5.58
C LEU A 46 20.54 1.59 6.84
N LYS A 47 21.85 1.36 6.76
CA LYS A 47 22.78 1.63 7.86
C LYS A 47 22.73 3.09 8.29
N LEU A 48 22.75 4.02 7.34
CA LEU A 48 22.66 5.45 7.62
C LEU A 48 21.34 5.83 8.30
N CYS A 49 20.21 5.26 7.86
CA CYS A 49 18.92 5.45 8.52
C CYS A 49 18.94 4.94 9.97
N GLN A 50 19.51 3.76 10.21
CA GLN A 50 19.60 3.16 11.55
C GLN A 50 20.48 4.00 12.49
N GLU A 51 21.60 4.52 11.99
CA GLU A 51 22.48 5.41 12.76
C GLU A 51 21.74 6.71 13.16
N HIS A 52 20.99 7.31 12.25
CA HIS A 52 20.20 8.50 12.55
C HIS A 52 19.02 8.23 13.50
N ASP A 53 18.30 7.12 13.35
CA ASP A 53 17.22 6.76 14.27
C ASP A 53 17.74 6.48 15.69
N ALA A 54 18.88 5.78 15.80
CA ALA A 54 19.51 5.50 17.09
C ALA A 54 20.02 6.77 17.80
N ALA A 55 20.50 7.76 17.04
CA ALA A 55 20.97 9.04 17.57
C ALA A 55 19.84 10.03 17.88
N TYR A 56 18.61 9.78 17.40
CA TYR A 56 17.49 10.70 17.56
C TYR A 56 16.92 10.67 18.98
N THR A 57 16.95 11.82 19.64
CA THR A 57 16.48 12.01 21.03
C THR A 57 15.24 12.90 21.14
N GLY A 58 14.70 13.36 20.01
CA GLY A 58 13.51 14.20 19.96
C GLY A 58 12.20 13.43 20.15
N PRO A 59 11.05 14.12 20.11
CA PRO A 59 9.75 13.47 20.19
C PRO A 59 9.55 12.55 18.97
N LYS A 60 9.27 11.28 19.23
CA LYS A 60 8.78 10.36 18.19
C LYS A 60 7.25 10.48 18.16
N GLU A 61 6.68 10.81 17.00
CA GLU A 61 5.23 10.73 16.85
C GLU A 61 4.80 9.28 17.11
N PRO A 62 3.76 9.06 17.94
CA PRO A 62 3.25 7.72 18.13
C PRO A 62 2.64 7.24 16.81
N VAL A 63 3.32 6.29 16.17
CA VAL A 63 2.70 5.53 15.10
C VAL A 63 1.66 4.63 15.74
N ALA A 64 0.39 4.90 15.47
CA ALA A 64 -0.69 4.06 15.95
C ALA A 64 -0.48 2.67 15.36
N LYS A 65 -0.26 1.68 16.23
CA LYS A 65 -0.14 0.30 15.78
C LYS A 65 -1.41 -0.07 15.01
N PRO A 66 -1.30 -0.72 13.84
CA PRO A 66 -2.47 -1.15 13.10
C PRO A 66 -3.34 -2.01 14.03
N GLN A 67 -4.65 -1.77 14.00
CA GLN A 67 -5.59 -2.60 14.76
C GLN A 67 -5.55 -4.05 14.29
N GLY A 68 -5.08 -4.31 13.06
CA GLY A 68 -5.13 -5.60 12.43
C GLY A 68 -6.56 -5.95 12.01
N LEU A 69 -6.65 -7.01 11.21
CA LEU A 69 -7.93 -7.62 10.86
C LEU A 69 -8.27 -8.67 11.93
N ASP A 70 -9.51 -8.67 12.39
CA ASP A 70 -10.03 -9.64 13.38
C ASP A 70 -10.24 -11.00 12.70
N GLY A 71 -9.14 -11.65 12.31
CA GLY A 71 -9.11 -12.94 11.62
C GLY A 71 -8.97 -12.84 10.10
N LYS A 72 -9.25 -13.97 9.43
CA LYS A 72 -9.13 -14.11 7.98
C LYS A 72 -10.34 -13.48 7.27
N ALA A 73 -10.07 -12.61 6.31
CA ALA A 73 -11.08 -12.01 5.45
C ALA A 73 -11.10 -12.66 4.04
N THR A 74 -12.21 -12.48 3.33
CA THR A 74 -12.34 -12.90 1.92
C THR A 74 -12.77 -11.72 1.07
N LEU A 75 -11.95 -11.35 0.09
CA LEU A 75 -12.27 -10.33 -0.92
C LEU A 75 -12.82 -11.02 -2.17
N TYR A 76 -14.12 -10.88 -2.39
CA TYR A 76 -14.75 -11.31 -3.64
C TYR A 76 -14.55 -10.24 -4.70
N VAL A 77 -14.06 -10.67 -5.86
CA VAL A 77 -13.78 -9.82 -7.02
C VAL A 77 -14.49 -10.35 -8.24
N LYS A 78 -14.78 -9.46 -9.18
CA LYS A 78 -15.26 -9.83 -10.52
C LYS A 78 -14.41 -9.18 -11.59
N GLU A 79 -14.39 -9.81 -12.77
CA GLU A 79 -13.73 -9.31 -13.96
C GLU A 79 -14.68 -9.31 -15.18
N PRO A 80 -14.56 -8.32 -16.08
CA PRO A 80 -13.77 -7.10 -15.94
C PRO A 80 -14.47 -6.08 -15.01
N CYS A 81 -13.76 -5.55 -14.00
CA CYS A 81 -14.30 -4.50 -13.13
C CYS A 81 -13.20 -3.63 -12.53
N THR A 82 -13.28 -2.32 -12.77
CA THR A 82 -12.33 -1.34 -12.23
C THR A 82 -12.38 -1.26 -10.70
N PHE A 83 -13.58 -1.32 -10.10
CA PHE A 83 -13.75 -1.28 -8.65
C PHE A 83 -13.12 -2.49 -7.96
N SER A 84 -13.29 -3.70 -8.52
CA SER A 84 -12.59 -4.90 -8.06
C SER A 84 -11.08 -4.75 -8.12
N ARG A 85 -10.58 -4.15 -9.21
CA ARG A 85 -9.15 -3.92 -9.41
C ARG A 85 -8.57 -2.94 -8.38
N TRP A 86 -9.31 -1.90 -8.01
CA TRP A 86 -8.88 -0.97 -6.96
C TRP A 86 -8.77 -1.65 -5.60
N ALA A 87 -9.75 -2.47 -5.22
CA ALA A 87 -9.69 -3.24 -3.97
C ALA A 87 -8.52 -4.23 -3.96
N LEU A 88 -8.25 -4.90 -5.10
CA LEU A 88 -7.08 -5.78 -5.26
C LEU A 88 -5.76 -5.01 -5.10
N TYR A 89 -5.64 -3.84 -5.71
CA TYR A 89 -4.43 -3.04 -5.58
C TYR A 89 -4.21 -2.53 -4.16
N ALA A 90 -5.26 -2.13 -3.45
CA ALA A 90 -5.13 -1.77 -2.04
C ALA A 90 -4.63 -2.96 -1.21
N ARG A 91 -5.23 -4.14 -1.38
CA ARG A 91 -4.76 -5.37 -0.73
C ARG A 91 -3.27 -5.63 -1.01
N THR A 92 -2.85 -5.57 -2.27
CA THR A 92 -1.45 -5.78 -2.68
C THR A 92 -0.52 -4.73 -2.07
N ASN A 93 -0.89 -3.46 -2.11
CA ASN A 93 -0.08 -2.36 -1.61
C ASN A 93 0.06 -2.35 -0.08
N LEU A 94 -0.92 -2.93 0.62
CA LEU A 94 -0.90 -3.14 2.06
C LEU A 94 -0.25 -4.48 2.45
N GLU A 95 0.29 -5.22 1.47
CA GLU A 95 0.96 -6.52 1.65
C GLU A 95 0.09 -7.57 2.38
N LEU A 96 -1.23 -7.49 2.17
CA LEU A 96 -2.19 -8.41 2.78
C LEU A 96 -2.23 -9.71 1.98
N GLY A 97 -1.45 -10.69 2.43
CA GLY A 97 -1.37 -12.05 1.85
C GLY A 97 -2.68 -12.84 1.90
N ASP A 98 -2.72 -14.02 1.27
CA ASP A 98 -3.91 -14.89 1.22
C ASP A 98 -4.28 -15.50 2.59
N ASP A 99 -3.32 -15.52 3.52
CA ASP A 99 -3.51 -15.90 4.91
C ASP A 99 -4.33 -14.86 5.69
N VAL A 100 -4.26 -13.60 5.27
CA VAL A 100 -4.99 -12.47 5.90
C VAL A 100 -6.25 -12.11 5.11
N VAL A 101 -6.12 -11.86 3.80
CA VAL A 101 -7.22 -11.53 2.90
C VAL A 101 -7.15 -12.45 1.68
N GLU A 102 -7.95 -13.51 1.69
CA GLU A 102 -8.08 -14.43 0.56
C GLU A 102 -8.87 -13.78 -0.57
N VAL A 103 -8.46 -13.98 -1.82
CA VAL A 103 -9.17 -13.45 -2.99
C VAL A 103 -9.96 -14.57 -3.68
N LYS A 104 -11.26 -14.33 -3.92
CA LYS A 104 -12.11 -15.23 -4.71
C LYS A 104 -12.73 -14.50 -5.89
N ASN A 105 -12.62 -15.05 -7.10
CA ASN A 105 -13.16 -14.43 -8.31
C ASN A 105 -14.54 -15.01 -8.66
N VAL A 106 -15.60 -14.22 -8.53
CA VAL A 106 -16.98 -14.66 -8.78
C VAL A 106 -17.34 -14.74 -10.27
N THR A 107 -16.52 -14.17 -11.17
CA THR A 107 -16.69 -14.35 -12.61
C THR A 107 -16.27 -15.76 -13.05
N THR A 108 -15.18 -16.28 -12.46
CA THR A 108 -14.57 -17.55 -12.89
C THR A 108 -14.85 -18.71 -11.94
N ASP A 109 -15.28 -18.44 -10.70
CA ASP A 109 -15.67 -19.44 -9.72
C ASP A 109 -17.17 -19.33 -9.35
N PRO A 110 -18.03 -20.19 -9.91
CA PRO A 110 -19.44 -20.23 -9.57
C PRO A 110 -19.73 -20.54 -8.09
N LYS A 111 -18.82 -21.23 -7.39
CA LYS A 111 -18.98 -21.51 -5.96
C LYS A 111 -18.78 -20.23 -5.15
N ALA A 112 -17.78 -19.42 -5.51
CA ALA A 112 -17.57 -18.11 -4.90
C ALA A 112 -18.76 -17.17 -5.14
N ALA A 113 -19.33 -17.19 -6.35
CA ALA A 113 -20.53 -16.41 -6.67
C ALA A 113 -21.74 -16.81 -5.79
N ALA A 114 -21.99 -18.13 -5.67
CA ALA A 114 -23.08 -18.64 -4.83
C ALA A 114 -22.86 -18.36 -3.34
N GLU A 115 -21.61 -18.42 -2.87
CA GLU A 115 -21.24 -18.08 -1.49
C GLU A 115 -21.53 -16.60 -1.20
N LEU A 116 -21.12 -15.69 -2.09
CA LEU A 116 -21.38 -14.26 -1.98
C LEU A 116 -22.88 -13.94 -1.99
N GLU A 117 -23.64 -14.55 -2.90
CA GLU A 117 -25.09 -14.35 -3.00
C GLU A 117 -25.82 -14.86 -1.75
N LYS A 118 -25.41 -16.03 -1.22
CA LYS A 118 -25.97 -16.57 0.02
C LYS A 118 -25.72 -15.66 1.22
N ARG A 119 -24.56 -15.02 1.29
CA ARG A 119 -24.18 -14.15 2.41
C ARG A 119 -24.80 -12.75 2.34
N GLY A 120 -24.78 -12.15 1.14
CA GLY A 120 -25.15 -10.77 0.95
C GLY A 120 -26.50 -10.52 0.28
N GLY A 121 -27.18 -11.58 -0.14
CA GLY A 121 -28.44 -11.50 -0.90
C GLY A 121 -28.28 -10.98 -2.34
N LYS A 122 -27.05 -10.67 -2.77
CA LYS A 122 -26.73 -10.15 -4.10
C LYS A 122 -25.31 -10.55 -4.51
N ASN A 123 -25.11 -10.75 -5.82
CA ASN A 123 -23.80 -11.05 -6.42
C ASN A 123 -23.02 -9.77 -6.80
N GLN A 124 -23.02 -8.77 -5.93
CA GLN A 124 -22.30 -7.51 -6.15
C GLN A 124 -20.84 -7.68 -5.74
N ALA A 125 -19.90 -7.40 -6.65
CA ALA A 125 -18.46 -7.34 -6.36
C ALA A 125 -17.87 -5.98 -6.82
N PRO A 126 -16.83 -5.45 -6.12
CA PRO A 126 -16.12 -6.07 -5.00
C PRO A 126 -16.93 -6.13 -3.70
N ALA A 127 -16.65 -7.15 -2.89
CA ALA A 127 -17.20 -7.32 -1.55
C ALA A 127 -16.14 -7.90 -0.62
N LEU A 128 -15.96 -7.33 0.57
CA LEU A 128 -15.06 -7.83 1.61
C LEU A 128 -15.89 -8.50 2.71
N ALA A 129 -15.65 -9.78 2.93
CA ALA A 129 -16.29 -10.58 3.94
C ALA A 129 -15.37 -10.79 5.15
N MET A 130 -15.91 -10.58 6.35
CA MET A 130 -15.18 -10.74 7.62
C MET A 130 -16.14 -11.30 8.67
N GLY A 131 -15.95 -12.56 9.10
CA GLY A 131 -16.90 -13.21 10.00
C GLY A 131 -18.32 -13.21 9.41
N GLU A 132 -19.28 -12.59 10.11
CA GLU A 132 -20.66 -12.40 9.65
C GLU A 132 -20.86 -11.12 8.83
N GLU A 133 -19.92 -10.18 8.90
CA GLU A 133 -20.00 -8.89 8.21
C GLU A 133 -19.63 -9.00 6.73
N LEU A 134 -20.26 -8.15 5.93
CA LEU A 134 -20.03 -8.03 4.49
C LEU A 134 -20.04 -6.57 4.10
N LEU A 135 -18.89 -6.07 3.65
CA LEU A 135 -18.70 -4.71 3.20
C LEU A 135 -18.71 -4.66 1.68
N TYR A 136 -19.47 -3.71 1.12
CA TYR A 136 -19.52 -3.43 -0.31
C TYR A 136 -18.85 -2.09 -0.61
N GLU A 137 -18.78 -1.75 -1.89
CA GLU A 137 -18.15 -0.54 -2.41
C GLU A 137 -16.62 -0.53 -2.28
N SER A 138 -15.92 -0.35 -3.41
CA SER A 138 -14.45 -0.41 -3.40
C SER A 138 -13.84 0.65 -2.49
N LYS A 139 -14.45 1.83 -2.38
CA LYS A 139 -13.91 2.90 -1.53
C LYS A 139 -13.95 2.51 -0.06
N ASP A 140 -15.10 2.02 0.41
CA ASP A 140 -15.28 1.65 1.82
C ASP A 140 -14.37 0.47 2.20
N ILE A 141 -14.24 -0.51 1.28
CA ILE A 141 -13.29 -1.62 1.43
C ILE A 141 -11.86 -1.11 1.57
N ILE A 142 -11.42 -0.17 0.71
CA ILE A 142 -10.06 0.37 0.76
C ILE A 142 -9.82 1.15 2.05
N ASP A 143 -10.73 2.06 2.40
CA ASP A 143 -10.63 2.87 3.62
C ASP A 143 -10.53 1.96 4.86
N PHE A 144 -11.34 0.91 4.90
CA PHE A 144 -11.32 -0.08 5.97
C PHE A 144 -9.98 -0.82 6.04
N LEU A 145 -9.48 -1.34 4.91
CA LEU A 145 -8.21 -2.05 4.88
C LEU A 145 -7.04 -1.15 5.30
N VAL A 146 -7.01 0.10 4.83
CA VAL A 146 -5.98 1.09 5.22
C VAL A 146 -6.01 1.34 6.72
N ALA A 147 -7.20 1.57 7.30
CA ALA A 147 -7.33 1.83 8.74
C ALA A 147 -6.88 0.65 9.61
N ARG A 148 -6.94 -0.58 9.09
CA ARG A 148 -6.58 -1.81 9.82
C ARG A 148 -5.17 -2.32 9.55
N ALA A 149 -4.58 -1.99 8.40
CA ALA A 149 -3.29 -2.54 7.95
C ALA A 149 -2.10 -1.59 8.09
N CYS A 150 -2.30 -0.28 8.28
CA CYS A 150 -1.18 0.68 8.37
C CYS A 150 -0.28 0.44 9.59
N PHE A 151 0.99 0.13 9.31
CA PHE A 151 2.10 -0.09 10.24
C PHE A 151 2.59 1.18 10.96
#